data_AF-A0A3M1E6W1-F1
#
_entry.id   AF-A0A3M1E6W1-F1
#
_cell.length_a   1.000
_cell.length_b   1.000
_cell.length_c   1.000
_cell.angle_alpha   90.00
_cell.angle_beta   90.00
_cell.angle_gamma   90.00
#
_symmetry.space_group_name_H-M   'P 1'
#
loop_
_entity.id
_entity.type
_entity.pdbx_description
1 polymer ?
#
loop_
_entity_poly.entity_id
_entity_poly.type
_entity_poly.pdbx_seq_one_letter_code
_entity_poly.pdbx_strand_id
1 'polypeptide(L)'
;MTMTTTCQQKREETERIGGVHAADLAGEAVPRQVLIAPWGAVESSNGSFVVDEEAARLVVEAFEAHGTDLPIDYEHQTLGGTYSSPTGRAPAAGWIKALRAEAGVGLIAKIEWTQEAEKMLASKEYRYLSPVAIIRKRDRKLTAIHSAALTNKP
;
A
#
# COMPACT_ATOMS: atom_id res chain seq x y z
N MET A 1 -40.71 -14.87 -36.36
CA MET A 1 -40.99 -14.04 -35.17
C MET A 1 -40.54 -14.82 -33.96
N THR A 2 -39.32 -14.56 -33.49
CA THR A 2 -38.98 -13.79 -32.26
C THR A 2 -38.95 -14.69 -31.03
N MET A 3 -37.99 -14.67 -30.13
CA MET A 3 -36.64 -14.11 -30.03
C MET A 3 -35.99 -14.89 -28.87
N THR A 4 -34.78 -15.40 -29.07
CA THR A 4 -33.92 -15.96 -28.02
C THR A 4 -33.56 -14.84 -27.05
N THR A 5 -33.96 -14.95 -25.77
CA THR A 5 -33.51 -13.99 -24.75
C THR A 5 -32.58 -14.72 -23.78
N THR A 6 -31.29 -14.62 -24.07
CA THR A 6 -30.20 -14.97 -23.16
C THR A 6 -30.20 -13.95 -22.02
N CYS A 7 -30.47 -14.41 -20.79
CA CYS A 7 -30.26 -13.63 -19.59
C CYS A 7 -28.74 -13.52 -19.35
N GLN A 8 -28.14 -12.43 -19.82
CA GLN A 8 -26.76 -12.08 -19.47
C GLN A 8 -26.71 -11.71 -17.99
N GLN A 9 -26.07 -12.56 -17.20
CA GLN A 9 -25.55 -12.22 -15.89
C GLN A 9 -24.68 -10.96 -16.01
N LYS A 10 -25.13 -9.88 -15.39
CA LYS A 10 -24.28 -8.74 -15.08
C LYS A 10 -23.12 -9.27 -14.24
N ARG A 11 -21.93 -9.33 -14.84
CA ARG A 11 -20.69 -9.47 -14.10
C ARG A 11 -20.53 -8.17 -13.33
N GLU A 12 -20.74 -8.22 -12.03
CA GLU A 12 -20.17 -7.23 -11.12
C GLU A 12 -18.66 -7.40 -11.25
N GLU A 13 -18.03 -6.52 -12.03
CA GLU A 13 -16.59 -6.34 -11.97
C GLU A 13 -16.26 -5.83 -10.57
N THR A 14 -15.89 -6.77 -9.70
CA THR A 14 -15.21 -6.47 -8.45
C THR A 14 -13.90 -5.78 -8.83
N GLU A 15 -13.88 -4.45 -8.84
CA GLU A 15 -12.64 -3.68 -8.81
C GLU A 15 -11.91 -4.04 -7.52
N ARG A 16 -11.04 -5.04 -7.62
CA ARG A 16 -10.05 -5.34 -6.60
C ARG A 16 -9.07 -4.17 -6.63
N ILE A 17 -9.16 -3.28 -5.65
CA ILE A 17 -8.13 -2.25 -5.45
C ILE A 17 -6.90 -2.96 -4.85
N GLY A 18 -6.16 -3.64 -5.73
CA GLY A 18 -5.01 -4.46 -5.39
C GLY A 18 -3.74 -3.64 -5.41
N GLY A 19 -3.21 -3.32 -4.23
CA GLY A 19 -1.97 -2.57 -4.07
C GLY A 19 -2.03 -1.15 -4.59
N VAL A 20 -1.19 -0.28 -4.06
CA VAL A 20 -0.90 0.96 -4.78
C VAL A 20 0.01 0.54 -5.92
N HIS A 21 -0.45 0.75 -7.17
CA HIS A 21 0.36 0.46 -8.34
C HIS A 21 1.61 1.33 -8.22
N ALA A 22 2.76 0.71 -7.95
CA ALA A 22 4.05 1.35 -8.21
C ALA A 22 4.30 1.40 -9.73
N ALA A 23 3.26 1.68 -10.51
CA ALA A 23 3.28 1.89 -11.95
C ALA A 23 2.37 3.06 -12.38
N ASP A 24 1.60 3.68 -11.47
CA ASP A 24 1.00 5.02 -11.69
C ASP A 24 2.07 6.14 -11.57
N LEU A 25 3.29 5.78 -11.97
CA LEU A 25 4.55 6.49 -11.83
C LEU A 25 4.98 6.87 -13.25
N ALA A 26 4.33 7.88 -13.80
CA ALA A 26 4.63 8.34 -15.16
C ALA A 26 6.03 9.00 -15.18
N GLY A 27 7.01 8.31 -15.77
CA GLY A 27 8.26 8.88 -16.32
C GLY A 27 9.54 8.49 -15.58
N GLU A 28 10.37 7.62 -16.20
CA GLU A 28 11.82 7.33 -16.07
C GLU A 28 12.55 7.35 -14.70
N ALA A 29 11.92 7.74 -13.60
CA ALA A 29 12.50 7.86 -12.27
C ALA A 29 11.65 7.11 -11.25
N VAL A 30 12.33 6.38 -10.36
CA VAL A 30 11.70 5.70 -9.24
C VAL A 30 11.02 6.74 -8.33
N PRO A 31 9.74 6.56 -7.98
CA PRO A 31 8.94 7.57 -7.31
C PRO A 31 9.35 7.73 -5.86
N ARG A 32 9.52 8.97 -5.44
CA ARG A 32 9.84 9.28 -4.04
C ARG A 32 8.65 9.84 -3.27
N GLN A 33 7.51 9.97 -3.93
CA GLN A 33 6.22 10.25 -3.29
C GLN A 33 5.19 9.25 -3.79
N VAL A 34 4.54 8.54 -2.88
CA VAL A 34 3.61 7.47 -3.22
C VAL A 34 2.36 7.61 -2.37
N LEU A 35 1.18 7.50 -3.00
CA LEU A 35 -0.08 7.34 -2.30
C LEU A 35 -0.06 5.98 -1.61
N ILE A 36 -0.17 5.96 -0.28
CA ILE A 36 -0.16 4.76 0.56
C ILE A 36 -1.57 4.21 0.73
N ALA A 37 -2.54 5.09 0.97
CA ALA A 37 -3.94 4.71 1.07
C ALA A 37 -4.81 5.84 0.52
N PRO A 38 -5.75 5.56 -0.38
CA PRO A 38 -6.66 6.58 -0.90
C PRO A 38 -7.64 7.04 0.18
N TRP A 39 -8.18 8.24 0.03
CA TRP A 39 -9.24 8.76 0.89
C TRP A 39 -10.54 7.98 0.72
N GLY A 40 -11.30 7.80 1.80
CA GLY A 40 -12.59 7.11 1.81
C GLY A 40 -12.52 5.64 2.20
N ALA A 41 -13.49 4.85 1.74
CA ALA A 41 -13.54 3.41 1.98
C ALA A 41 -12.58 2.68 1.03
N VAL A 42 -11.74 1.82 1.59
CA VAL A 42 -10.72 1.05 0.85
C VAL A 42 -10.98 -0.42 1.04
N GLU A 43 -11.11 -1.14 -0.07
CA GLU A 43 -11.25 -2.60 -0.11
C GLU A 43 -9.89 -3.23 -0.46
N SER A 44 -9.41 -4.16 0.37
CA SER A 44 -8.17 -4.89 0.13
C SER A 44 -8.37 -6.41 0.24
N SER A 45 -7.40 -7.18 -0.25
CA SER A 45 -7.36 -8.64 -0.09
C SER A 45 -7.41 -9.10 1.37
N ASN A 46 -6.96 -8.25 2.30
CA ASN A 46 -6.90 -8.51 3.74
C ASN A 46 -8.06 -7.84 4.52
N GLY A 47 -9.08 -7.35 3.81
CA GLY A 47 -10.29 -6.72 4.35
C GLY A 47 -10.36 -5.22 4.11
N SER A 48 -11.46 -4.61 4.56
CA SER A 48 -11.77 -3.20 4.28
C SER A 48 -11.43 -2.25 5.42
N PHE A 49 -11.10 -1.00 5.09
CA PHE A 49 -10.83 0.06 6.06
C PHE A 49 -11.26 1.43 5.54
N VAL A 50 -11.30 2.42 6.44
CA VAL A 50 -11.72 3.80 6.13
C VAL A 50 -10.58 4.78 6.41
N VAL A 51 -10.36 5.68 5.45
CA VAL A 51 -9.47 6.84 5.56
C VAL A 51 -10.32 8.11 5.47
N ASP A 52 -10.76 8.61 6.63
CA ASP A 52 -11.39 9.92 6.78
C ASP A 52 -10.47 10.89 7.52
N GLU A 53 -10.96 12.08 7.87
CA GLU A 53 -10.15 13.11 8.54
C GLU A 53 -9.59 12.64 9.90
N GLU A 54 -10.38 11.90 10.68
CA GLU A 54 -9.89 11.34 11.95
C GLU A 54 -8.82 10.28 11.69
N ALA A 55 -9.06 9.35 10.76
CA ALA A 55 -8.10 8.30 10.41
C ALA A 55 -6.79 8.89 9.90
N ALA A 56 -6.86 9.88 9.01
CA ALA A 56 -5.71 10.57 8.45
C ALA A 56 -4.89 11.27 9.54
N ARG A 57 -5.56 11.96 10.47
CA ARG A 57 -4.91 12.59 11.63
C ARG A 57 -4.22 11.54 12.51
N LEU A 58 -4.92 10.47 12.87
CA LEU A 58 -4.37 9.40 13.71
C LEU A 58 -3.13 8.77 13.11
N VAL A 59 -3.13 8.53 11.79
CA VAL A 59 -2.00 7.91 11.10
C VAL A 59 -0.78 8.83 11.06
N VAL A 60 -0.97 10.13 10.80
CA VAL A 60 0.13 11.11 10.82
C VAL A 60 0.67 11.28 12.24
N GLU A 61 -0.20 11.44 13.24
CA GLU A 61 0.19 11.52 14.66
C GLU A 61 0.95 10.26 15.10
N ALA A 62 0.50 9.07 14.70
CA ALA A 62 1.17 7.81 15.03
C ALA A 62 2.56 7.71 14.37
N PHE A 63 2.70 8.16 13.12
CA PHE A 63 3.98 8.20 12.42
C PHE A 63 4.97 9.16 13.12
N GLU A 64 4.53 10.37 13.45
CA GLU A 64 5.36 11.37 14.13
C GLU A 64 5.74 10.93 15.55
N ALA A 65 4.79 10.33 16.29
CA ALA A 65 5.03 9.81 17.63
C ALA A 65 5.96 8.59 17.66
N HIS A 66 5.99 7.79 16.58
CA HIS A 66 6.93 6.67 16.46
C HIS A 66 8.39 7.16 16.43
N GLY A 67 8.64 8.33 15.81
CA GLY A 67 9.93 9.03 15.87
C GLY A 67 11.07 8.40 15.05
N THR A 68 10.80 7.30 14.35
CA THR A 68 11.73 6.62 13.44
C THR A 68 11.09 6.37 12.08
N ASP A 69 11.91 6.28 11.03
CA ASP A 69 11.43 5.97 9.70
C ASP A 69 10.80 4.56 9.64
N LEU A 70 9.70 4.42 8.91
CA LEU A 70 9.08 3.10 8.73
C LEU A 70 9.77 2.33 7.61
N PRO A 71 10.08 1.04 7.80
CA PRO A 71 10.77 0.25 6.80
C PRO A 71 9.83 -0.08 5.64
N ILE A 72 10.39 -0.07 4.44
CA ILE A 72 9.86 -0.75 3.27
C ILE A 72 10.71 -1.99 3.05
N ASP A 73 10.14 -3.18 3.15
CA ASP A 73 10.84 -4.45 2.95
C ASP A 73 10.54 -5.04 1.55
N TYR A 74 10.99 -6.29 1.35
CA TYR A 74 10.58 -7.10 0.20
C TYR A 74 9.63 -8.19 0.68
N GLU A 75 8.50 -8.36 0.00
CA GLU A 75 7.55 -9.47 0.21
C GLU A 75 7.08 -9.65 1.68
N HIS A 76 6.95 -8.56 2.44
CA HIS A 76 6.48 -8.53 3.84
C HIS A 76 7.40 -9.28 4.81
N GLN A 77 8.68 -9.43 4.49
CA GLN A 77 9.66 -10.17 5.30
C GLN A 77 9.80 -9.64 6.74
N THR A 78 9.57 -8.34 6.99
CA THR A 78 9.59 -7.75 8.34
C THR A 78 8.48 -8.29 9.24
N LEU A 79 7.38 -8.79 8.67
CA LEU A 79 6.32 -9.45 9.46
C LEU A 79 6.73 -10.85 9.94
N GLY A 80 7.73 -11.46 9.31
CA GLY A 80 8.20 -12.80 9.64
C GLY A 80 7.16 -13.89 9.39
N GLY A 81 7.27 -15.01 10.12
CA GLY A 81 6.36 -16.15 9.99
C GLY A 81 6.36 -16.72 8.56
N THR A 82 5.19 -16.82 7.95
CA THR A 82 5.01 -17.29 6.57
C THR A 82 5.65 -16.39 5.51
N TYR A 83 6.00 -15.15 5.86
CA TYR A 83 6.65 -14.18 4.97
C TYR A 83 8.18 -14.16 5.11
N SER A 84 8.74 -14.98 5.99
CA SER A 84 10.18 -15.02 6.23
C SER A 84 10.95 -15.39 4.95
N SER A 85 12.02 -14.65 4.65
CA SER A 85 12.95 -15.02 3.58
C SER A 85 13.55 -16.41 3.81
N PRO A 86 13.87 -17.18 2.75
CA PRO A 86 14.65 -18.42 2.88
C PRO A 86 15.97 -18.25 3.64
N THR A 87 16.53 -17.03 3.64
CA THR A 87 17.78 -16.69 4.34
C THR A 87 17.57 -16.18 5.77
N GLY A 88 16.32 -16.03 6.21
CA GLY A 88 15.96 -15.42 7.50
C GLY A 88 16.21 -13.91 7.58
N ARG A 89 16.59 -13.26 6.48
CA ARG A 89 16.83 -11.81 6.41
C ARG A 89 15.57 -11.07 5.98
N ALA A 90 15.42 -9.84 6.47
CA ALA A 90 14.43 -8.87 6.02
C ALA A 90 15.12 -7.53 5.73
N PRO A 91 15.89 -7.42 4.62
CA PRO A 91 16.56 -6.18 4.28
C PRO A 91 15.52 -5.10 3.90
N ALA A 92 15.76 -3.86 4.32
CA ALA A 92 14.97 -2.73 3.87
C ALA A 92 15.26 -2.43 2.38
N ALA A 93 14.21 -2.39 1.57
CA ALA A 93 14.19 -1.83 0.23
C ALA A 93 14.22 -0.29 0.26
N GLY A 94 13.67 0.32 1.30
CA GLY A 94 13.64 1.76 1.50
C GLY A 94 13.01 2.15 2.83
N TRP A 95 12.76 3.44 2.99
CA TRP A 95 12.27 4.03 4.23
C TRP A 95 11.22 5.09 3.94
N ILE A 96 10.10 5.04 4.66
CA ILE A 96 9.12 6.13 4.69
C ILE A 96 9.66 7.21 5.62
N LYS A 97 10.10 8.32 5.04
CA LYS A 97 10.75 9.45 5.74
C LYS A 97 9.77 10.50 6.23
N ALA A 98 8.60 10.56 5.61
CA ALA A 98 7.53 11.47 5.99
C ALA A 98 6.19 10.92 5.50
N LEU A 99 5.13 11.23 6.23
CA LEU A 99 3.77 10.88 5.89
C LEU A 99 2.89 12.12 6.04
N ARG A 100 2.12 12.44 5.00
CA ARG A 100 1.16 13.55 5.04
C ARG A 100 -0.20 13.08 4.58
N ALA A 101 -1.24 13.76 5.05
CA ALA A 101 -2.59 13.59 4.54
C ALA A 101 -2.94 14.72 3.58
N GLU A 102 -3.64 14.37 2.51
CA GLU A 102 -4.24 15.31 1.58
C GLU A 102 -5.74 14.99 1.47
N ALA A 103 -6.57 15.89 2.00
CA ALA A 103 -8.02 15.66 2.10
C ALA A 103 -8.63 15.43 0.72
N GLY A 104 -9.43 14.36 0.59
CA GLY A 104 -10.03 13.94 -0.68
C GLY A 104 -9.08 13.16 -1.61
N VAL A 105 -7.78 13.12 -1.32
CA VAL A 105 -6.79 12.33 -2.09
C VAL A 105 -6.34 11.10 -1.30
N GLY A 106 -5.80 11.29 -0.09
CA GLY A 106 -5.39 10.19 0.78
C GLY A 106 -4.09 10.47 1.55
N LEU A 107 -3.43 9.39 1.98
CA LEU A 107 -2.15 9.43 2.69
C LEU A 107 -0.99 9.30 1.70
N ILE A 108 -0.08 10.27 1.70
CA ILE A 108 1.07 10.31 0.78
C ILE A 108 2.37 10.18 1.59
N ALA A 109 3.16 9.15 1.28
CA ALA A 109 4.47 8.92 1.87
C ALA A 109 5.58 9.53 1.02
N LYS A 110 6.59 10.12 1.66
CA LYS A 110 7.90 10.40 1.06
C LYS A 110 8.82 9.22 1.33
N ILE A 111 9.40 8.65 0.27
CA ILE A 111 10.21 7.45 0.33
C ILE A 111 11.66 7.76 -0.04
N GLU A 112 12.58 7.19 0.73
CA GLU A 112 13.99 7.07 0.42
C GLU A 112 14.30 5.61 0.09
N TRP A 113 14.65 5.33 -1.16
CA TRP A 113 14.97 3.98 -1.62
C TRP A 113 16.44 3.66 -1.41
N THR A 114 16.72 2.39 -1.20
CA THR A 114 18.09 1.87 -1.35
C THR A 114 18.46 1.81 -2.83
N GLN A 115 19.76 1.89 -3.13
CA GLN A 115 20.24 1.78 -4.51
C GLN A 115 19.81 0.45 -5.18
N GLU A 116 19.68 -0.62 -4.41
CA GLU A 116 19.24 -1.91 -4.92
C GLU A 116 17.75 -1.92 -5.28
N ALA A 117 16.89 -1.38 -4.40
CA ALA A 117 15.48 -1.24 -4.70
C ALA A 117 15.23 -0.32 -5.90
N GLU A 118 16.01 0.77 -6.04
CA GLU A 118 15.89 1.66 -7.20
C GLU A 118 16.16 0.92 -8.51
N LYS A 119 17.18 0.05 -8.55
CA LYS A 119 17.47 -0.78 -9.74
C LYS A 119 16.32 -1.74 -10.02
N MET A 120 15.83 -2.45 -9.00
CA MET A 120 14.74 -3.44 -9.15
C MET A 120 13.42 -2.79 -9.57
N LEU A 121 13.13 -1.58 -9.09
CA LEU A 121 11.96 -0.81 -9.51
C LEU A 121 12.12 -0.31 -10.95
N ALA A 122 13.31 0.18 -11.32
CA ALA A 122 13.60 0.61 -12.69
C ALA A 122 13.55 -0.55 -13.70
N SER A 123 14.02 -1.74 -13.31
CA SER A 123 13.95 -2.98 -14.11
C SER A 123 12.57 -3.65 -14.07
N LYS A 124 11.65 -3.15 -13.23
CA LYS A 124 10.29 -3.70 -13.00
C LYS A 124 10.30 -5.13 -12.43
N GLU A 125 11.36 -5.49 -11.70
CA GLU A 125 11.41 -6.72 -10.90
C GLU A 125 10.41 -6.67 -9.74
N TYR A 126 10.09 -5.46 -9.25
CA TYR A 126 8.98 -5.18 -8.35
C TYR A 126 8.07 -4.12 -8.95
N ARG A 127 6.75 -4.26 -8.75
CA ARG A 127 5.75 -3.37 -9.37
C ARG A 127 4.70 -2.82 -8.41
N TYR A 128 4.61 -3.32 -7.19
CA TYR A 128 3.60 -2.87 -6.23
C TYR A 128 4.23 -2.55 -4.89
N LEU A 129 3.65 -1.57 -4.22
CA LEU A 129 3.92 -1.27 -2.83
C LEU A 129 2.67 -1.67 -2.01
N SER A 130 2.85 -2.53 -1.01
CA SER A 130 1.77 -3.06 -0.18
C SER A 130 1.97 -2.59 1.27
N PRO A 131 1.20 -1.60 1.75
CA PRO A 131 1.29 -1.12 3.13
C PRO A 131 0.67 -2.10 4.14
N VAL A 132 1.28 -2.22 5.31
CA VAL A 132 0.73 -2.95 6.45
C VAL A 132 -0.08 -1.99 7.32
N ALA A 133 -1.40 -1.99 7.08
CA ALA A 133 -2.36 -1.14 7.77
C ALA A 133 -2.72 -1.67 9.17
N ILE A 134 -2.67 -0.79 10.18
CA ILE A 134 -3.24 -1.04 11.51
C ILE A 134 -4.64 -0.45 11.56
N ILE A 135 -5.64 -1.31 11.74
CA ILE A 135 -7.05 -0.96 11.62
C ILE A 135 -7.75 -1.08 12.97
N ARG A 136 -8.47 -0.03 13.37
CA ARG A 136 -9.29 0.01 14.58
C ARG A 136 -10.54 -0.84 14.40
N LYS A 137 -10.77 -1.80 15.28
CA LYS A 137 -11.83 -2.82 15.11
C LYS A 137 -13.26 -2.25 15.10
N ARG A 138 -13.54 -1.22 15.91
CA ARG A 138 -14.91 -0.74 16.17
C ARG A 138 -15.56 -0.04 14.97
N ASP A 139 -14.76 0.59 14.12
CA ASP A 139 -15.20 1.47 13.04
C ASP A 139 -14.36 1.32 11.77
N ARG A 140 -13.44 0.35 11.75
CA ARG A 140 -12.56 0.03 10.62
C ARG A 140 -11.70 1.20 10.15
N LYS A 141 -11.47 2.21 10.99
CA LYS A 141 -10.58 3.33 10.64
C LYS A 141 -9.12 2.89 10.63
N LEU A 142 -8.38 3.37 9.65
CA LEU A 142 -6.93 3.26 9.63
C LEU A 142 -6.35 4.13 10.75
N THR A 143 -5.49 3.57 11.60
CA THR A 143 -4.92 4.30 12.74
C THR A 143 -3.41 4.41 12.72
N ALA A 144 -2.72 3.52 12.00
CA ALA A 144 -1.28 3.60 11.80
C ALA A 144 -0.87 2.76 10.58
N ILE A 145 0.35 3.00 10.10
CA ILE A 145 1.06 2.13 9.17
C ILE A 145 2.22 1.50 9.95
N HIS A 146 2.37 0.18 9.88
CA HIS A 146 3.46 -0.54 10.54
C HIS A 146 4.72 -0.58 9.68
N SER A 147 4.56 -0.94 8.41
CA SER A 147 5.61 -1.06 7.40
C SER A 147 4.97 -1.04 6.01
N ALA A 148 5.78 -1.09 4.96
CA ALA A 148 5.31 -1.42 3.62
C ALA A 148 6.22 -2.46 2.97
N ALA A 149 5.77 -3.07 1.88
CA ALA A 149 6.54 -4.08 1.16
C ALA A 149 6.55 -3.80 -0.34
N LEU A 150 7.71 -3.90 -0.97
CA LEU A 150 7.79 -4.13 -2.42
C LEU A 150 7.40 -5.57 -2.70
N THR A 151 6.39 -5.76 -3.54
CA THR A 151 5.85 -7.08 -3.87
C THR A 151 5.36 -7.13 -5.31
N ASN A 152 5.28 -8.35 -5.85
CA ASN A 152 4.61 -8.64 -7.12
C ASN A 152 3.18 -9.17 -6.95
N LYS A 153 2.75 -9.40 -5.70
CA LYS A 153 1.41 -9.87 -5.31
C LYS A 153 0.90 -9.03 -4.13
N PRO A 154 0.40 -7.81 -4.40
CA PRO A 154 0.06 -6.85 -3.34
C PRO A 154 -1.12 -7.24 -2.47
#